data_AF-H2ZD89-F1
#
_entry.id   AF-H2ZD89-F1
#
_cell.length_a   1.000
_cell.length_b   1.000
_cell.length_c   1.000
_cell.angle_alpha   90.00
_cell.angle_beta   90.00
_cell.angle_gamma   90.00
#
_symmetry.space_group_name_H-M   'P 1'
#
loop_
_entity.id
_entity.type
_entity.pdbx_description
1 polymer ?
#
loop_
_entity_poly.entity_id
_entity_poly.type
_entity_poly.pdbx_seq_one_letter_code
_entity_poly.pdbx_strand_id
1 'polypeptide(L)'
;CIQLASVNGPSGCDLFFDVHGQTTCEYTEVHGMIKSAKQQTRPPSTLFKQDHIYPALKSDDSTVILYGNIASLEFKQAHDLLKRLAKLGETRYILRHFIRARPDDKVHLSGYGVELAMKSTEYKAADDSVVKDDGASAFNMEDGEMEIDGFNFSTLSRNHPDMSKGLADLRKYLMESTNEVQPMKIWQMQDLSFQAAARVLNAEKSDQLKVLKDVSQNFPTRVRQQNVADELRNEIKQNQRHMSRYRLSPGDLMLAVNQRFINTDQFNLFSTCDWCNILHWVVVVVSAHSFRWYVIPKKQFLKWMLIPRLLDMLRSEGKLIDGLRKLNLNGNNLQKAMKLNVNPELSDKQILDIRDPSIIWVNDIESDEKYRRWPGNLHELLRPAFPGTLRRVRKNMFHLVFVVDPTHADIKYLVDAAEIFWANDVPVR
;
A
#
# COMPACT_ATOMS: atom_id res chain seq x y z
N CYS A 1 -3.04 13.24 8.28
CA CYS A 1 -2.41 14.51 7.89
C CYS A 1 -3.02 15.64 8.69
N ILE A 2 -2.20 16.53 9.25
CA ILE A 2 -2.71 17.78 9.83
C ILE A 2 -3.09 18.68 8.66
N GLN A 3 -4.38 18.89 8.43
CA GLN A 3 -4.84 19.87 7.46
C GLN A 3 -4.60 21.26 8.05
N LEU A 4 -3.62 21.99 7.50
CA LEU A 4 -3.50 23.41 7.76
C LEU A 4 -4.69 24.12 7.11
N ALA A 5 -5.24 25.10 7.80
CA ALA A 5 -6.36 25.87 7.27
C ALA A 5 -6.01 26.47 5.90
N SER A 6 -6.94 26.33 4.95
CA SER A 6 -6.87 26.94 3.61
C SER A 6 -7.34 28.41 3.63
N VAL A 7 -7.89 28.87 4.75
CA VAL A 7 -8.47 30.21 4.89
C VAL A 7 -7.34 31.18 5.22
N ASN A 8 -7.23 32.26 4.43
CA ASN A 8 -6.43 33.42 4.81
C ASN A 8 -7.13 34.04 6.02
N GLY A 9 -6.55 33.84 7.21
CA GLY A 9 -7.06 34.42 8.44
C GLY A 9 -7.07 35.96 8.39
N PRO A 10 -7.78 36.61 9.31
CA PRO A 10 -7.75 38.06 9.46
C PRO A 10 -6.30 38.60 9.52
N SER A 11 -6.08 39.75 8.89
CA SER A 11 -4.75 40.35 8.76
C SER A 11 -4.15 40.69 10.13
N GLY A 12 -2.97 40.17 10.42
CA GLY A 12 -2.19 40.54 11.61
C GLY A 12 -2.23 39.57 12.78
N CYS A 13 -2.97 38.46 12.69
CA CYS A 13 -3.15 37.54 13.81
C CYS A 13 -2.53 36.15 13.54
N ASP A 14 -1.83 35.60 14.53
CA ASP A 14 -1.30 34.23 14.51
C ASP A 14 -2.30 33.19 15.08
N LEU A 15 -3.39 33.68 15.68
CA LEU A 15 -4.51 32.91 16.22
C LEU A 15 -5.81 33.67 15.99
N PHE A 16 -6.87 32.96 15.57
CA PHE A 16 -8.19 33.55 15.38
C PHE A 16 -9.32 32.53 15.57
N PHE A 17 -10.53 33.04 15.77
CA PHE A 17 -11.75 32.28 16.00
C PHE A 17 -12.69 32.45 14.81
N ASP A 18 -13.40 31.40 14.42
CA ASP A 18 -14.50 31.42 13.46
C ASP A 18 -15.77 30.93 14.16
N VAL A 19 -16.79 31.78 14.18
CA VAL A 19 -18.12 31.46 14.73
C VAL A 19 -19.14 31.70 13.63
N HIS A 20 -19.66 30.61 13.05
CA HIS A 20 -20.69 30.65 12.01
C HIS A 20 -20.33 31.58 10.83
N GLY A 21 -19.08 31.51 10.37
CA GLY A 21 -18.56 32.23 9.22
C GLY A 21 -17.99 33.62 9.51
N GLN A 22 -18.12 34.13 10.74
CA GLN A 22 -17.47 35.39 11.15
C GLN A 22 -16.17 35.09 11.88
N THR A 23 -15.09 35.78 11.49
CA THR A 23 -13.77 35.63 12.11
C THR A 23 -13.39 36.79 13.02
N THR A 24 -12.75 36.51 14.16
CA THR A 24 -12.16 37.53 15.06
C THR A 24 -10.83 37.04 15.65
N CYS A 25 -9.95 37.96 15.99
CA CYS A 25 -8.73 37.67 16.77
C CYS A 25 -8.92 37.93 18.27
N GLU A 26 -9.99 38.63 18.66
CA GLU A 26 -10.21 39.09 20.02
C GLU A 26 -11.06 38.11 20.83
N TYR A 27 -10.57 37.74 22.00
CA TYR A 27 -11.25 36.82 22.92
C TYR A 27 -12.58 37.36 23.46
N THR A 28 -12.66 38.67 23.63
CA THR A 28 -13.80 39.41 24.19
C THR A 28 -15.02 39.31 23.28
N GLU A 29 -14.82 39.30 21.96
CA GLU A 29 -15.91 39.28 20.98
C GLU A 29 -16.54 37.89 20.81
N VAL A 30 -15.79 36.82 21.08
CA VAL A 30 -16.21 35.43 20.85
C VAL A 30 -17.53 35.11 21.56
N HIS A 31 -17.70 35.55 22.81
CA HIS A 31 -18.92 35.27 23.57
C HIS A 31 -20.16 35.97 22.98
N GLY A 32 -19.99 37.19 22.44
CA GLY A 32 -21.05 37.91 21.72
C GLY A 32 -21.40 37.22 20.39
N MET A 33 -20.39 36.69 19.70
CA MET A 33 -20.58 35.95 18.45
C MET A 33 -21.31 34.63 18.67
N ILE A 34 -21.00 33.90 19.75
CA ILE A 34 -21.71 32.67 20.14
C ILE A 34 -23.20 32.96 20.39
N LYS A 35 -23.52 34.04 21.13
CA LYS A 35 -24.91 34.44 21.38
C LYS A 35 -25.66 34.77 20.10
N SER A 36 -25.01 35.49 19.18
CA SER A 36 -25.58 35.85 17.87
C SER A 36 -25.80 34.60 16.98
N ALA A 37 -24.90 33.63 17.06
CA ALA A 37 -24.99 32.35 16.35
C ALA A 37 -26.17 31.49 16.86
N LYS A 38 -26.41 31.47 18.18
CA LYS A 38 -27.58 30.76 18.76
C LYS A 38 -28.92 31.31 18.31
N GLN A 39 -28.98 32.58 17.94
CA GLN A 39 -30.18 33.21 17.40
C GLN A 39 -30.42 32.87 15.91
N GLN A 40 -29.63 31.93 15.35
CA GLN A 40 -29.73 31.43 13.96
C GLN A 40 -29.77 32.53 12.89
N THR A 41 -29.13 33.66 13.16
CA THR A 41 -29.05 34.77 12.19
C THR A 41 -28.17 34.44 10.98
N ARG A 42 -27.37 33.36 11.06
CA ARG A 42 -26.32 33.04 10.09
C ARG A 42 -26.17 31.52 9.87
N PRO A 43 -25.71 31.10 8.69
CA PRO A 43 -25.39 29.69 8.43
C PRO A 43 -24.18 29.23 9.27
N PRO A 44 -24.15 27.96 9.71
CA PRO A 44 -23.03 27.42 10.47
C PRO A 44 -21.75 27.31 9.62
N SER A 45 -20.59 27.39 10.27
CA SER A 45 -19.29 27.21 9.60
C SER A 45 -19.19 25.80 9.00
N THR A 46 -18.56 25.70 7.83
CA THR A 46 -18.39 24.43 7.12
C THR A 46 -17.54 23.46 7.93
N LEU A 47 -18.05 22.26 8.20
CA LEU A 47 -17.35 21.19 8.91
C LEU A 47 -16.77 20.19 7.92
N PHE A 48 -15.53 19.77 8.16
CA PHE A 48 -14.85 18.75 7.38
C PHE A 48 -14.91 17.39 8.08
N LYS A 49 -14.85 16.30 7.30
CA LYS A 49 -14.82 14.92 7.81
C LYS A 49 -13.67 14.66 8.80
N GLN A 50 -12.60 15.44 8.71
CA GLN A 50 -11.40 15.33 9.55
C GLN A 50 -11.50 16.16 10.85
N ASP A 51 -12.52 17.00 11.00
CA ASP A 51 -12.65 17.84 12.19
C ASP A 51 -12.99 17.00 13.43
N HIS A 52 -12.31 17.31 14.53
CA HIS A 52 -12.63 16.75 15.84
C HIS A 52 -13.57 17.70 16.59
N ILE A 53 -14.76 17.21 16.91
CA ILE A 53 -15.81 17.97 17.58
C ILE A 53 -15.77 17.69 19.09
N TYR A 54 -15.70 18.73 19.90
CA TYR A 54 -15.72 18.66 21.36
C TYR A 54 -16.84 19.54 21.95
N PRO A 55 -17.70 19.01 22.86
CA PRO A 55 -17.84 17.61 23.23
C PRO A 55 -18.42 16.76 22.08
N ALA A 56 -18.18 15.45 22.12
CA ALA A 56 -18.66 14.52 21.08
C ALA A 56 -20.20 14.33 21.11
N LEU A 57 -20.84 14.62 22.24
CA LEU A 57 -22.28 14.62 22.40
C LEU A 57 -22.85 15.97 21.92
N LYS A 58 -23.93 15.93 21.13
CA LYS A 58 -24.63 17.14 20.68
C LYS A 58 -25.15 17.92 21.90
N SER A 59 -24.49 19.02 22.23
CA SER A 59 -24.94 19.92 23.29
C SER A 59 -25.49 21.26 22.78
N ASP A 60 -25.16 21.68 21.55
CA ASP A 60 -25.55 23.00 21.03
C ASP A 60 -25.40 23.10 19.49
N ASP A 61 -26.20 23.95 18.85
CA ASP A 61 -26.10 24.27 17.42
C ASP A 61 -24.93 25.22 17.13
N SER A 62 -24.57 26.08 18.09
CA SER A 62 -23.43 26.99 17.97
C SER A 62 -22.11 26.21 17.86
N THR A 63 -21.26 26.59 16.91
CA THR A 63 -19.94 25.97 16.69
C THR A 63 -18.89 27.05 16.57
N VAL A 64 -17.81 26.89 17.34
CA VAL A 64 -16.63 27.74 17.29
C VAL A 64 -15.44 26.91 16.82
N ILE A 65 -14.76 27.41 15.79
CA ILE A 65 -13.54 26.83 15.24
C ILE A 65 -12.37 27.73 15.65
N LEU A 66 -11.41 27.16 16.38
CA LEU A 66 -10.16 27.84 16.71
C LEU A 66 -9.10 27.51 15.66
N TYR A 67 -8.50 28.55 15.09
CA TYR A 67 -7.34 28.45 14.23
C TYR A 67 -6.11 28.94 14.98
N GLY A 68 -5.13 28.07 15.18
CA GLY A 68 -3.88 28.50 15.82
C GLY A 68 -2.78 27.45 15.80
N ASN A 69 -1.59 27.88 16.22
CA ASN A 69 -0.44 27.03 16.44
C ASN A 69 -0.48 26.46 17.86
N ILE A 70 -0.57 25.14 18.00
CA ILE A 70 -0.62 24.45 19.31
C ILE A 70 0.61 24.74 20.18
N ALA A 71 1.74 25.08 19.56
CA ALA A 71 2.97 25.41 20.27
C ALA A 71 2.97 26.82 20.90
N SER A 72 1.99 27.68 20.61
CA SER A 72 1.95 29.05 21.15
C SER A 72 1.32 29.11 22.54
N LEU A 73 1.76 30.09 23.34
CA LEU A 73 1.18 30.33 24.67
C LEU A 73 -0.25 30.89 24.57
N GLU A 74 -0.51 31.72 23.57
CA GLU A 74 -1.83 32.28 23.25
C GLU A 74 -2.85 31.17 22.97
N PHE A 75 -2.43 30.14 22.23
CA PHE A 75 -3.26 28.97 21.96
C PHE A 75 -3.74 28.30 23.25
N LYS A 76 -2.87 28.15 24.25
CA LYS A 76 -3.26 27.54 25.52
C LYS A 76 -4.40 28.30 26.20
N GLN A 77 -4.32 29.63 26.22
CA GLN A 77 -5.35 30.48 26.82
C GLN A 77 -6.68 30.38 26.05
N ALA A 78 -6.63 30.43 24.72
CA ALA A 78 -7.80 30.24 23.85
C ALA A 78 -8.44 28.86 24.02
N HIS A 79 -7.62 27.82 24.06
CA HIS A 79 -8.04 26.45 24.24
C HIS A 79 -8.73 26.26 25.60
N ASP A 80 -8.15 26.75 26.68
CA ASP A 80 -8.71 26.61 28.03
C ASP A 80 -10.03 27.38 28.19
N LEU A 81 -10.21 28.51 27.50
CA LEU A 81 -11.47 29.24 27.42
C LEU A 81 -12.53 28.42 26.68
N LEU A 82 -12.26 28.02 25.43
CA LEU A 82 -13.24 27.30 24.59
C LEU A 82 -13.58 25.93 25.15
N LYS A 83 -12.61 25.24 25.75
CA LYS A 83 -12.85 23.96 26.44
C LYS A 83 -13.78 24.12 27.64
N ARG A 84 -13.68 25.22 28.39
CA ARG A 84 -14.62 25.53 29.48
C ARG A 84 -16.03 25.81 28.94
N LEU A 85 -16.15 26.65 27.92
CA LEU A 85 -17.44 26.95 27.27
C LEU A 85 -18.11 25.69 26.69
N ALA A 86 -17.31 24.83 26.05
CA ALA A 86 -17.78 23.57 25.50
C ALA A 86 -18.22 22.57 26.58
N LYS A 87 -17.53 22.52 27.71
CA LYS A 87 -17.94 21.70 28.87
C LYS A 87 -19.24 22.18 29.52
N LEU A 88 -19.45 23.49 29.55
CA LEU A 88 -20.70 24.11 30.02
C LEU A 88 -21.86 23.89 29.03
N GLY A 89 -21.59 23.35 27.85
CA GLY A 89 -22.59 23.11 26.81
C GLY A 89 -22.96 24.37 26.03
N GLU A 90 -22.19 25.46 26.13
CA GLU A 90 -22.53 26.72 25.45
C GLU A 90 -22.19 26.73 23.96
N THR A 91 -21.26 25.89 23.52
CA THR A 91 -20.87 25.79 22.10
C THR A 91 -20.15 24.48 21.82
N ARG A 92 -20.19 24.01 20.58
CA ARG A 92 -19.25 23.03 20.06
C ARG A 92 -17.91 23.71 19.76
N TYR A 93 -16.82 23.01 20.06
CA TYR A 93 -15.45 23.46 19.87
C TYR A 93 -14.72 22.55 18.89
N ILE A 94 -14.07 23.15 17.91
CA ILE A 94 -13.22 22.48 16.91
C ILE A 94 -11.88 23.18 16.86
N LEU A 95 -10.80 22.40 16.73
CA LEU A 95 -9.45 22.91 16.55
C LEU A 95 -8.97 22.64 15.11
N ARG A 96 -8.55 23.70 14.42
CA ARG A 96 -7.82 23.62 13.15
C ARG A 96 -6.44 24.23 13.30
N HIS A 97 -5.45 23.57 12.72
CA HIS A 97 -4.07 24.03 12.82
C HIS A 97 -3.86 25.20 11.86
N PHE A 98 -3.25 26.28 12.37
CA PHE A 98 -2.92 27.46 11.58
C PHE A 98 -1.53 27.96 11.95
N ILE A 99 -0.75 28.29 10.92
CA ILE A 99 0.56 28.90 11.03
C ILE A 99 0.62 29.96 9.93
N ARG A 100 0.78 31.22 10.33
CA ARG A 100 0.82 32.36 9.40
C ARG A 100 2.07 32.32 8.52
N ALA A 101 3.24 32.25 9.13
CA ALA A 101 4.53 32.12 8.43
C ALA A 101 4.95 30.65 8.37
N ARG A 102 4.68 29.99 7.22
CA ARG A 102 5.10 28.60 7.02
C ARG A 102 6.61 28.54 6.82
N PRO A 103 7.34 27.68 7.56
CA PRO A 103 8.75 27.43 7.27
C PRO A 103 8.91 26.88 5.85
N ASP A 104 9.98 27.25 5.15
CA ASP A 104 10.34 26.71 3.82
C ASP A 104 11.03 25.32 3.91
N ASP A 105 10.91 24.65 5.06
CA ASP A 105 11.48 23.33 5.29
C ASP A 105 10.69 22.27 4.52
N LYS A 106 11.37 21.59 3.60
CA LYS A 106 10.78 20.48 2.84
C LYS A 106 10.69 19.21 3.69
N VAL A 107 9.55 18.53 3.60
CA VAL A 107 9.34 17.23 4.27
C VAL A 107 9.98 16.12 3.44
N HIS A 108 10.91 15.40 4.05
CA HIS A 108 11.50 14.21 3.44
C HIS A 108 10.52 13.03 3.59
N LEU A 109 10.06 12.50 2.45
CA LEU A 109 9.20 11.32 2.43
C LEU A 109 10.03 10.04 2.57
N SER A 110 9.42 8.99 3.08
CA SER A 110 10.02 7.67 3.23
C SER A 110 9.07 6.61 2.67
N GLY A 111 9.48 5.33 2.68
CA GLY A 111 8.65 4.21 2.21
C GLY A 111 8.53 4.08 0.69
N TYR A 112 9.49 4.63 -0.04
CA TYR A 112 9.75 4.28 -1.43
C TYR A 112 10.93 3.29 -1.50
N GLY A 113 10.97 2.48 -2.56
CA GLY A 113 12.15 1.70 -2.95
C GLY A 113 12.93 2.43 -4.04
N VAL A 114 14.24 2.21 -4.10
CA VAL A 114 15.08 2.66 -5.22
C VAL A 114 15.61 1.41 -5.90
N GLU A 115 15.48 1.35 -7.22
CA GLU A 115 16.04 0.29 -8.05
C GLU A 115 17.15 0.84 -8.94
N LEU A 116 18.20 0.04 -9.11
CA LEU A 116 19.22 0.27 -10.12
C LEU A 116 19.07 -0.83 -11.17
N ALA A 117 18.30 -0.53 -12.22
CA ALA A 117 18.05 -1.48 -13.29
C ALA A 117 19.26 -1.56 -14.25
N MET A 118 19.77 -2.77 -14.47
CA MET A 118 20.78 -3.01 -15.50
C MET A 118 20.11 -2.90 -16.88
N LYS A 119 20.51 -1.91 -17.68
CA LYS A 119 19.91 -1.66 -19.01
C LYS A 119 20.44 -2.57 -20.11
N SER A 120 21.67 -3.06 -19.98
CA SER A 120 22.30 -3.98 -20.94
C SER A 120 22.69 -5.26 -20.22
N THR A 121 21.89 -6.31 -20.38
CA THR A 121 22.14 -7.65 -19.84
C THR A 121 22.62 -8.63 -20.91
N GLU A 122 22.86 -8.17 -22.14
CA GLU A 122 23.07 -9.02 -23.32
C GLU A 122 24.32 -8.58 -24.14
N TYR A 123 25.16 -9.58 -24.46
CA TYR A 123 26.26 -9.65 -25.43
C TYR A 123 27.58 -8.90 -25.19
N LYS A 124 28.56 -9.64 -24.64
CA LYS A 124 29.73 -10.02 -25.45
C LYS A 124 29.88 -11.54 -25.33
N ALA A 125 29.52 -12.27 -26.39
CA ALA A 125 30.00 -13.63 -26.55
C ALA A 125 31.50 -13.51 -26.81
N ALA A 126 32.31 -13.57 -25.75
CA ALA A 126 33.72 -13.87 -25.91
C ALA A 126 33.80 -15.31 -26.41
N ASP A 127 34.41 -15.47 -27.58
CA ASP A 127 34.71 -16.77 -28.16
C ASP A 127 35.60 -17.56 -27.17
N ASP A 128 35.08 -18.66 -26.63
CA ASP A 128 35.75 -19.51 -25.64
C ASP A 128 36.84 -20.41 -26.27
N SER A 129 37.42 -20.01 -27.40
CA SER A 129 38.54 -20.72 -28.00
C SER A 129 39.87 -20.25 -27.40
N VAL A 130 40.33 -21.04 -26.42
CA VAL A 130 41.71 -21.14 -25.91
C VAL A 130 42.17 -19.99 -25.00
N VAL A 131 42.12 -20.24 -23.69
CA VAL A 131 43.25 -19.87 -22.84
C VAL A 131 43.57 -21.08 -21.96
N LYS A 132 44.73 -21.69 -22.25
CA LYS A 132 45.34 -22.70 -21.40
C LYS A 132 45.75 -22.04 -20.09
N ASP A 133 45.56 -22.79 -19.02
CA ASP A 133 46.19 -22.60 -17.72
C ASP A 133 47.70 -22.48 -17.91
N ASP A 134 48.26 -21.27 -17.76
CA ASP A 134 49.69 -21.06 -17.66
C ASP A 134 49.97 -20.23 -16.41
N GLY A 135 50.58 -20.91 -15.42
CA GLY A 135 51.10 -20.29 -14.23
C GLY A 135 52.25 -19.32 -14.54
N ALA A 136 52.42 -18.37 -13.61
CA ALA A 136 53.61 -17.55 -13.40
C ALA A 136 54.24 -16.91 -14.66
N SER A 137 53.77 -15.72 -15.02
CA SER A 137 54.54 -14.78 -15.83
C SER A 137 54.50 -13.38 -15.19
N ALA A 138 55.69 -12.85 -14.94
CA ALA A 138 55.93 -11.54 -14.39
C ALA A 138 55.35 -10.45 -15.31
N PHE A 139 54.49 -9.59 -14.76
CA PHE A 139 53.96 -8.43 -15.48
C PHE A 139 55.06 -7.37 -15.60
N ASN A 140 55.58 -7.20 -16.81
CA ASN A 140 56.30 -6.00 -17.22
C ASN A 140 55.30 -4.84 -17.31
N MET A 141 55.66 -3.71 -16.69
CA MET A 141 54.91 -2.47 -16.73
C MET A 141 55.12 -1.76 -18.08
N GLU A 142 54.05 -1.58 -18.85
CA GLU A 142 53.97 -0.53 -19.87
C GLU A 142 52.71 0.33 -19.67
N ASP A 143 52.86 1.59 -20.07
CA ASP A 143 52.27 2.84 -19.54
C ASP A 143 50.78 3.07 -19.92
N GLY A 144 50.01 2.02 -20.24
CA GLY A 144 48.70 2.14 -20.90
C GLY A 144 47.45 1.81 -20.07
N GLU A 145 47.56 1.09 -18.94
CA GLU A 145 46.41 0.56 -18.18
C GLU A 145 46.31 1.11 -16.74
N MET A 146 46.43 2.43 -16.54
CA MET A 146 46.39 3.05 -15.21
C MET A 146 45.20 3.97 -14.96
N GLU A 147 44.15 3.88 -15.79
CA GLU A 147 42.87 4.55 -15.55
C GLU A 147 41.84 3.53 -15.06
N ILE A 148 41.39 3.69 -13.81
CA ILE A 148 40.37 2.82 -13.19
C ILE A 148 39.25 3.74 -12.71
N ASP A 149 38.04 3.53 -13.23
CA ASP A 149 36.82 4.27 -12.87
C ASP A 149 36.96 5.82 -13.00
N GLY A 150 37.74 6.27 -13.99
CA GLY A 150 38.02 7.69 -14.27
C GLY A 150 39.16 8.30 -13.45
N PHE A 151 39.91 7.50 -12.67
CA PHE A 151 41.09 7.94 -11.94
C PHE A 151 42.38 7.47 -12.63
N ASN A 152 43.24 8.42 -13.01
CA ASN A 152 44.57 8.14 -13.53
C ASN A 152 45.57 8.01 -12.38
N PHE A 153 45.91 6.77 -12.01
CA PHE A 153 46.75 6.48 -10.85
C PHE A 153 48.23 6.84 -11.07
N SER A 154 48.72 6.92 -12.31
CA SER A 154 50.09 7.36 -12.58
C SER A 154 50.28 8.85 -12.27
N THR A 155 49.27 9.66 -12.61
CA THR A 155 49.26 11.09 -12.29
C THR A 155 49.10 11.33 -10.79
N LEU A 156 48.23 10.56 -10.13
CA LEU A 156 48.00 10.67 -8.68
C LEU A 156 49.23 10.26 -7.87
N SER A 157 49.90 9.16 -8.24
CA SER A 157 51.13 8.72 -7.58
C SER A 157 52.31 9.67 -7.82
N ARG A 158 52.35 10.37 -8.96
CA ARG A 158 53.36 11.40 -9.24
C ARG A 158 53.15 12.67 -8.40
N ASN A 159 51.90 13.08 -8.20
CA ASN A 159 51.57 14.32 -7.49
C ASN A 159 51.48 14.15 -5.97
N HIS A 160 51.22 12.93 -5.48
CA HIS A 160 51.10 12.61 -4.05
C HIS A 160 51.95 11.38 -3.68
N PRO A 161 53.29 11.49 -3.70
CA PRO A 161 54.21 10.39 -3.40
C PRO A 161 54.15 9.95 -1.92
N ASP A 162 53.71 10.83 -1.02
CA ASP A 162 53.51 10.61 0.41
C ASP A 162 52.32 9.69 0.72
N MET A 163 51.34 9.60 -0.18
CA MET A 163 50.11 8.79 -0.01
C MET A 163 50.11 7.49 -0.80
N SER A 164 51.29 7.02 -1.23
CA SER A 164 51.45 5.82 -2.08
C SER A 164 50.71 4.59 -1.53
N LYS A 165 50.74 4.36 -0.21
CA LYS A 165 50.05 3.24 0.44
C LYS A 165 48.51 3.38 0.36
N GLY A 166 47.99 4.57 0.58
CA GLY A 166 46.55 4.86 0.48
C GLY A 166 46.04 4.80 -0.97
N LEU A 167 46.85 5.23 -1.93
CA LEU A 167 46.56 5.09 -3.36
C LEU A 167 46.55 3.62 -3.80
N ALA A 168 47.44 2.79 -3.25
CA ALA A 168 47.44 1.34 -3.49
C ALA A 168 46.20 0.67 -2.91
N ASP A 169 45.80 1.04 -1.68
CA ASP A 169 44.58 0.52 -1.05
C ASP A 169 43.31 0.96 -1.80
N LEU A 170 43.25 2.22 -2.25
CA LEU A 170 42.15 2.73 -3.08
C LEU A 170 42.09 2.02 -4.44
N ARG A 171 43.24 1.84 -5.10
CA ARG A 171 43.32 1.10 -6.36
C ARG A 171 42.83 -0.32 -6.21
N LYS A 172 43.25 -0.99 -5.12
CA LYS A 172 42.80 -2.34 -4.78
C LYS A 172 41.29 -2.38 -4.50
N TYR A 173 40.77 -1.42 -3.75
CA TYR A 173 39.33 -1.30 -3.49
C TYR A 173 38.53 -1.08 -4.77
N LEU A 174 38.99 -0.20 -5.67
CA LEU A 174 38.34 0.03 -6.95
C LEU A 174 38.39 -1.22 -7.83
N MET A 175 39.51 -1.93 -7.90
CA MET A 175 39.59 -3.21 -8.63
C MET A 175 38.70 -4.30 -8.04
N GLU A 176 38.57 -4.37 -6.70
CA GLU A 176 37.69 -5.32 -6.02
C GLU A 176 36.19 -4.94 -6.14
N SER A 177 35.87 -3.65 -6.23
CA SER A 177 34.50 -3.13 -6.38
C SER A 177 34.02 -3.10 -7.83
N THR A 178 34.93 -2.88 -8.78
CA THR A 178 34.75 -3.04 -10.24
C THR A 178 35.10 -4.45 -10.71
N ASN A 179 34.88 -5.48 -9.87
CA ASN A 179 34.58 -6.79 -10.43
C ASN A 179 33.41 -6.59 -11.39
N GLU A 180 33.72 -6.40 -12.67
CA GLU A 180 32.78 -6.31 -13.76
C GLU A 180 31.77 -7.40 -13.51
N VAL A 181 30.48 -7.07 -13.61
CA VAL A 181 29.42 -8.07 -13.56
C VAL A 181 29.72 -9.02 -14.71
N GLN A 182 30.49 -10.07 -14.45
CA GLN A 182 30.84 -11.03 -15.48
C GLN A 182 29.50 -11.56 -15.98
N PRO A 183 29.23 -11.46 -17.29
CA PRO A 183 27.97 -11.93 -17.82
C PRO A 183 27.88 -13.42 -17.51
N MET A 184 26.93 -13.78 -16.65
CA MET A 184 26.69 -15.17 -16.28
C MET A 184 26.16 -15.92 -17.51
N LYS A 185 26.67 -17.14 -17.74
CA LYS A 185 26.20 -17.96 -18.85
C LYS A 185 24.75 -18.39 -18.60
N ILE A 186 23.91 -18.44 -19.64
CA ILE A 186 22.44 -18.60 -19.52
C ILE A 186 22.04 -19.86 -18.72
N TRP A 187 22.77 -20.96 -18.82
CA TRP A 187 22.51 -22.17 -18.04
C TRP A 187 22.81 -22.01 -16.54
N GLN A 188 23.74 -21.12 -16.16
CA GLN A 188 24.08 -20.84 -14.77
C GLN A 188 22.94 -20.08 -14.07
N MET A 189 22.08 -19.39 -14.82
CA MET A 189 20.92 -18.69 -14.26
C MET A 189 19.80 -19.63 -13.80
N GLN A 190 19.70 -20.85 -14.37
CA GLN A 190 18.62 -21.79 -14.03
C GLN A 190 18.72 -22.33 -12.59
N ASP A 191 19.94 -22.45 -12.04
CA ASP A 191 20.16 -22.95 -10.68
C ASP A 191 20.34 -21.83 -9.64
N LEU A 192 20.33 -20.57 -10.08
CA LEU A 192 20.64 -19.41 -9.26
C LEU A 192 19.65 -19.23 -8.10
N SER A 193 18.38 -19.58 -8.31
CA SER A 193 17.36 -19.57 -7.25
C SER A 193 17.66 -20.59 -6.15
N PHE A 194 18.16 -21.78 -6.51
CA PHE A 194 18.53 -22.81 -5.55
C PHE A 194 19.80 -22.42 -4.79
N GLN A 195 20.77 -21.80 -5.48
CA GLN A 195 22.00 -21.30 -4.88
C GLN A 195 21.73 -20.14 -3.90
N ALA A 196 20.81 -19.23 -4.25
CA ALA A 196 20.36 -18.17 -3.36
C ALA A 196 19.67 -18.73 -2.10
N ALA A 197 18.79 -19.71 -2.26
CA ALA A 197 18.13 -20.38 -1.15
C ALA A 197 19.14 -21.11 -0.25
N ALA A 198 20.08 -21.86 -0.84
CA ALA A 198 21.13 -22.56 -0.12
C ALA A 198 22.02 -21.58 0.68
N ARG A 199 22.39 -20.44 0.09
CA ARG A 199 23.16 -19.40 0.78
C ARG A 199 22.45 -18.86 2.02
N VAL A 200 21.13 -18.62 1.93
CA VAL A 200 20.33 -18.15 3.06
C VAL A 200 20.21 -19.24 4.14
N LEU A 201 19.95 -20.49 3.75
CA LEU A 201 19.75 -21.59 4.70
C LEU A 201 21.06 -22.04 5.38
N ASN A 202 22.19 -21.96 4.68
CA ASN A 202 23.51 -22.31 5.22
C ASN A 202 24.08 -21.25 6.17
N ALA A 203 23.50 -20.05 6.22
CA ALA A 203 23.88 -19.04 7.19
C ALA A 203 23.42 -19.43 8.61
N GLU A 204 24.08 -18.87 9.63
CA GLU A 204 23.66 -19.05 11.01
C GLU A 204 22.20 -18.62 11.20
N LYS A 205 21.43 -19.34 12.02
CA LYS A 205 19.99 -19.11 12.23
C LYS A 205 19.65 -17.66 12.61
N SER A 206 20.51 -16.99 13.38
CA SER A 206 20.37 -15.57 13.75
C SER A 206 20.52 -14.61 12.57
N ASP A 207 21.30 -15.00 11.56
CA ASP A 207 21.68 -14.16 10.42
C ASP A 207 20.91 -14.48 9.14
N GLN A 208 20.14 -15.57 9.07
CA GLN A 208 19.41 -15.98 7.85
C GLN A 208 18.56 -14.85 7.27
N LEU A 209 17.83 -14.08 8.09
CA LEU A 209 17.03 -12.94 7.63
C LEU A 209 17.89 -11.76 7.12
N LYS A 210 19.05 -11.55 7.73
CA LYS A 210 20.01 -10.51 7.30
C LYS A 210 20.65 -10.89 5.97
N VAL A 211 21.00 -12.16 5.80
CA VAL A 211 21.53 -12.71 4.55
C VAL A 211 20.47 -12.69 3.46
N LEU A 212 19.22 -13.05 3.76
CA LEU A 212 18.10 -12.95 2.82
C LEU A 212 17.92 -11.51 2.32
N LYS A 213 18.01 -10.53 3.23
CA LYS A 213 17.95 -9.11 2.86
C LYS A 213 19.11 -8.70 1.96
N ASP A 214 20.35 -9.04 2.33
CA ASP A 214 21.54 -8.70 1.52
C ASP A 214 21.50 -9.34 0.14
N VAL A 215 21.14 -10.63 0.06
CA VAL A 215 21.00 -11.37 -1.21
C VAL A 215 19.92 -10.73 -2.07
N SER A 216 18.77 -10.36 -1.51
CA SER A 216 17.67 -9.76 -2.26
C SER A 216 17.98 -8.33 -2.76
N GLN A 217 18.74 -7.55 -2.00
CA GLN A 217 19.10 -6.16 -2.36
C GLN A 217 20.22 -6.08 -3.40
N ASN A 218 21.11 -7.07 -3.40
CA ASN A 218 22.31 -7.08 -4.23
C ASN A 218 22.33 -8.30 -5.17
N PHE A 219 21.15 -8.77 -5.57
CA PHE A 219 21.00 -9.85 -6.54
C PHE A 219 21.31 -9.33 -7.96
N PRO A 220 22.06 -10.08 -8.80
CA PRO A 220 22.61 -11.42 -8.59
C PRO A 220 24.03 -11.46 -7.99
N THR A 221 24.71 -10.33 -7.83
CA THR A 221 26.15 -10.22 -7.48
C THR A 221 26.55 -10.97 -6.20
N ARG A 222 25.63 -11.12 -5.24
CA ARG A 222 25.90 -11.84 -3.97
C ARG A 222 25.78 -13.36 -4.05
N VAL A 223 25.23 -13.90 -5.13
CA VAL A 223 25.05 -15.35 -5.30
C VAL A 223 26.25 -15.91 -6.05
N ARG A 224 27.11 -16.64 -5.32
CA ARG A 224 28.25 -17.34 -5.92
C ARG A 224 27.83 -18.75 -6.32
N GLN A 225 28.48 -19.27 -7.36
CA GLN A 225 28.33 -20.67 -7.76
C GLN A 225 28.73 -21.57 -6.60
N GLN A 226 27.77 -22.35 -6.12
CA GLN A 226 27.96 -23.33 -5.06
C GLN A 226 27.15 -24.58 -5.39
N ASN A 227 27.70 -25.74 -5.05
CA ASN A 227 26.98 -27.00 -5.14
C ASN A 227 25.81 -26.99 -4.15
N VAL A 228 24.60 -27.10 -4.68
CA VAL A 228 23.37 -27.25 -3.88
C VAL A 228 23.12 -28.72 -3.64
N ALA A 229 22.94 -29.11 -2.38
CA ALA A 229 22.60 -30.49 -2.02
C ALA A 229 21.27 -30.93 -2.68
N ASP A 230 21.22 -32.16 -3.18
CA ASP A 230 20.02 -32.69 -3.85
C ASP A 230 18.82 -32.82 -2.92
N GLU A 231 19.06 -32.98 -1.62
CA GLU A 231 18.01 -32.97 -0.59
C GLU A 231 17.21 -31.66 -0.61
N LEU A 232 17.89 -30.51 -0.60
CA LEU A 232 17.25 -29.19 -0.65
C LEU A 232 16.49 -28.98 -1.97
N ARG A 233 17.05 -29.45 -3.09
CA ARG A 233 16.38 -29.38 -4.40
C ARG A 233 15.09 -30.19 -4.42
N ASN A 234 15.09 -31.38 -3.83
CA ASN A 234 13.92 -32.23 -3.75
C ASN A 234 12.85 -31.64 -2.81
N GLU A 235 13.27 -31.09 -1.67
CA GLU A 235 12.37 -30.41 -0.73
C GLU A 235 11.65 -29.22 -1.40
N ILE A 236 12.39 -28.35 -2.09
CA ILE A 236 11.82 -27.20 -2.80
C ILE A 236 10.81 -27.65 -3.86
N LYS A 237 11.14 -28.68 -4.66
CA LYS A 237 10.21 -29.24 -5.66
C LYS A 237 8.95 -29.83 -5.02
N GLN A 238 9.08 -30.49 -3.88
CA GLN A 238 7.94 -31.02 -3.14
C GLN A 238 7.04 -29.89 -2.60
N ASN A 239 7.65 -28.84 -2.04
CA ASN A 239 6.94 -27.65 -1.56
C ASN A 239 6.20 -26.94 -2.71
N GLN A 240 6.84 -26.77 -3.86
CA GLN A 240 6.20 -26.21 -5.06
C GLN A 240 4.96 -27.01 -5.48
N ARG A 241 5.04 -28.35 -5.53
CA ARG A 241 3.87 -29.22 -5.83
C ARG A 241 2.75 -29.07 -4.81
N HIS A 242 3.08 -28.89 -3.53
CA HIS A 242 2.08 -28.64 -2.50
C HIS A 242 1.42 -27.27 -2.69
N MET A 243 2.21 -26.23 -2.98
CA MET A 243 1.74 -24.86 -3.18
C MET A 243 0.89 -24.70 -4.45
N SER A 244 1.11 -25.52 -5.49
CA SER A 244 0.26 -25.54 -6.68
C SER A 244 -1.21 -25.86 -6.38
N ARG A 245 -1.50 -26.56 -5.27
CA ARG A 245 -2.90 -26.79 -4.82
C ARG A 245 -3.61 -25.50 -4.42
N TYR A 246 -2.85 -24.48 -4.02
CA TYR A 246 -3.34 -23.15 -3.68
C TYR A 246 -3.25 -22.18 -4.87
N ARG A 247 -3.09 -22.69 -6.10
CA ARG A 247 -2.91 -21.90 -7.33
C ARG A 247 -1.66 -21.01 -7.32
N LEU A 248 -0.62 -21.43 -6.60
CA LEU A 248 0.69 -20.76 -6.61
C LEU A 248 1.63 -21.49 -7.57
N SER A 249 2.15 -20.75 -8.52
CA SER A 249 3.17 -21.19 -9.46
C SER A 249 4.58 -20.81 -8.94
N PRO A 250 5.65 -21.49 -9.40
CA PRO A 250 7.00 -21.05 -9.09
C PRO A 250 7.23 -19.60 -9.55
N GLY A 251 7.65 -18.74 -8.61
CA GLY A 251 7.81 -17.30 -8.84
C GLY A 251 6.70 -16.44 -8.25
N ASP A 252 5.54 -17.02 -7.94
CA ASP A 252 4.45 -16.29 -7.29
C ASP A 252 4.80 -15.99 -5.83
N LEU A 253 4.51 -14.76 -5.39
CA LEU A 253 4.66 -14.33 -4.01
C LEU A 253 3.31 -14.38 -3.30
N MET A 254 3.25 -15.09 -2.18
CA MET A 254 2.09 -15.10 -1.30
C MET A 254 2.50 -14.63 0.09
N LEU A 255 1.89 -13.53 0.55
CA LEU A 255 2.01 -13.05 1.92
C LEU A 255 0.71 -13.36 2.67
N ALA A 256 0.81 -13.98 3.84
CA ALA A 256 -0.34 -14.24 4.69
C ALA A 256 -0.06 -13.81 6.13
N VAL A 257 -1.03 -13.16 6.76
CA VAL A 257 -1.02 -12.83 8.19
C VAL A 257 -2.25 -13.51 8.81
N ASN A 258 -2.03 -14.44 9.75
CA ASN A 258 -3.11 -15.22 10.38
C ASN A 258 -4.10 -15.84 9.36
N GLN A 259 -3.59 -16.47 8.29
CA GLN A 259 -4.37 -17.05 7.18
C GLN A 259 -5.13 -16.09 6.28
N ARG A 260 -5.05 -14.78 6.52
CA ARG A 260 -5.53 -13.79 5.55
C ARG A 260 -4.44 -13.53 4.54
N PHE A 261 -4.72 -13.91 3.28
CA PHE A 261 -3.85 -13.61 2.15
C PHE A 261 -3.89 -12.11 1.88
N ILE A 262 -2.72 -11.52 1.80
CA ILE A 262 -2.52 -10.11 1.47
C ILE A 262 -2.20 -10.04 -0.01
N ASN A 263 -2.98 -9.27 -0.76
CA ASN A 263 -2.65 -8.95 -2.13
C ASN A 263 -1.37 -8.09 -2.16
N THR A 264 -0.29 -8.67 -2.69
CA THR A 264 1.03 -8.06 -2.75
C THR A 264 1.11 -6.92 -3.77
N ASP A 265 0.28 -6.92 -4.81
CA ASP A 265 0.28 -5.89 -5.86
C ASP A 265 -0.28 -4.57 -5.33
N GLN A 266 -1.21 -4.66 -4.37
CA GLN A 266 -1.75 -3.50 -3.67
C GLN A 266 -0.97 -3.16 -2.40
N PHE A 267 0.05 -3.94 -2.05
CA PHE A 267 0.78 -3.77 -0.81
C PHE A 267 1.82 -2.65 -0.95
N ASN A 268 1.37 -1.42 -0.69
CA ASN A 268 2.26 -0.30 -0.42
C ASN A 268 2.22 0.02 1.07
N LEU A 269 3.37 0.42 1.64
CA LEU A 269 3.49 0.95 2.99
C LEU A 269 2.39 1.97 3.32
N PHE A 270 1.98 2.78 2.33
CA PHE A 270 1.01 3.87 2.50
C PHE A 270 -0.39 3.62 1.95
N SER A 271 -0.66 2.45 1.36
CA SER A 271 -1.85 2.22 0.52
C SER A 271 -3.21 2.50 1.19
N THR A 272 -3.29 2.54 2.52
CA THR A 272 -4.44 3.14 3.24
C THR A 272 -3.99 3.60 4.63
N CYS A 273 -3.63 4.88 4.78
CA CYS A 273 -3.36 5.48 6.08
C CYS A 273 -4.63 6.12 6.65
N ASP A 274 -5.62 5.30 7.00
CA ASP A 274 -6.89 5.78 7.56
C ASP A 274 -6.84 6.09 9.07
N TRP A 275 -5.70 5.88 9.72
CA TRP A 275 -5.55 6.10 11.17
C TRP A 275 -4.69 7.31 11.57
N CYS A 276 -4.90 8.47 10.95
CA CYS A 276 -4.49 9.73 11.58
C CYS A 276 -5.36 10.10 12.80
N ASN A 277 -6.40 9.32 13.14
CA ASN A 277 -7.41 9.64 14.16
C ASN A 277 -7.27 8.93 15.52
N ILE A 278 -6.27 8.07 15.78
CA ILE A 278 -6.02 7.49 17.13
C ILE A 278 -4.55 7.61 17.53
N LEU A 279 -4.14 8.83 17.87
CA LEU A 279 -3.01 9.05 18.77
C LEU A 279 -3.41 10.13 19.76
N HIS A 280 -4.43 9.81 20.58
CA HIS A 280 -4.89 10.66 21.68
C HIS A 280 -4.62 10.02 23.06
N TRP A 281 -3.54 9.25 23.17
CA TRP A 281 -3.02 8.79 24.46
C TRP A 281 -1.49 8.92 24.47
N VAL A 282 -1.01 10.14 24.68
CA VAL A 282 0.35 10.32 25.23
C VAL A 282 0.21 10.10 26.74
N VAL A 283 0.69 8.95 27.21
CA VAL A 283 0.83 8.63 28.62
C VAL A 283 1.89 9.57 29.21
N VAL A 284 1.46 10.49 30.08
CA VAL A 284 2.36 11.23 30.95
C VAL A 284 2.62 10.35 32.17
N VAL A 285 3.76 9.69 32.23
CA VAL A 285 4.23 9.03 33.46
C VAL A 285 4.81 10.12 34.36
N VAL A 286 4.07 10.52 35.40
CA VAL A 286 4.60 11.33 36.49
C VAL A 286 5.16 10.37 37.54
N SER A 287 6.48 10.23 37.60
CA SER A 287 7.14 9.66 38.79
C SER A 287 7.34 10.80 39.79
N ALA A 288 6.70 10.70 40.95
CA ALA A 288 7.07 11.51 42.11
C ALA A 288 8.54 11.20 42.45
N HIS A 289 9.33 12.23 42.77
CA HIS A 289 10.74 12.22 43.22
C HIS A 289 11.86 12.63 42.25
N SER A 290 11.59 13.42 41.20
CA SER A 290 12.56 14.43 40.68
C SER A 290 11.95 15.21 39.52
N PHE A 291 11.83 16.54 39.64
CA PHE A 291 11.43 17.42 38.54
C PHE A 291 12.54 17.52 37.50
N ARG A 292 12.42 16.79 36.38
CA ARG A 292 13.25 17.01 35.19
C ARG A 292 12.40 16.86 33.92
N TRP A 293 12.27 17.94 33.16
CA TRP A 293 11.56 17.96 31.88
C TRP A 293 12.42 17.24 30.83
N TYR A 294 11.96 16.10 30.33
CA TYR A 294 12.55 15.48 29.14
C TYR A 294 11.74 15.91 27.90
N VAL A 295 12.30 16.81 27.11
CA VAL A 295 11.87 17.05 25.73
C VAL A 295 12.41 15.88 24.90
N ILE A 296 11.53 15.00 24.44
CA ILE A 296 11.91 13.91 23.54
C ILE A 296 12.36 14.52 22.20
N PRO A 297 13.60 14.27 21.72
CA PRO A 297 14.05 14.79 20.43
C PRO A 297 13.19 14.21 19.28
N LYS A 298 12.78 15.07 18.34
CA LYS A 298 11.97 14.74 17.14
C LYS A 298 12.43 13.46 16.39
N LYS A 299 13.72 13.09 16.47
CA LYS A 299 14.29 11.91 15.80
C LYS A 299 13.76 10.57 16.31
N GLN A 300 13.25 10.46 17.54
CA GLN A 300 12.67 9.19 18.03
C GLN A 300 11.17 9.04 17.73
N PHE A 301 10.44 10.16 17.60
CA PHE A 301 9.00 10.15 17.36
C PHE A 301 8.65 9.76 15.90
N LEU A 302 9.51 10.10 14.94
CA LEU A 302 9.31 9.69 13.53
C LEU A 302 9.53 8.20 13.27
N LYS A 303 10.14 7.45 14.21
CA LYS A 303 10.38 6.01 14.04
C LYS A 303 9.11 5.16 14.18
N TRP A 304 8.01 5.75 14.66
CA TRP A 304 6.73 5.07 14.93
C TRP A 304 5.59 5.43 13.96
N MET A 305 5.84 6.27 12.95
CA MET A 305 4.79 6.81 12.06
C MET A 305 4.73 6.12 10.69
N LEU A 306 5.29 4.92 10.54
CA LEU A 306 5.42 4.27 9.24
C LEU A 306 5.07 2.80 9.40
N ILE A 307 3.89 2.42 8.88
CA ILE A 307 3.43 1.13 8.32
C ILE A 307 1.87 1.09 8.37
N PRO A 308 1.10 2.04 7.78
CA PRO A 308 -0.34 2.10 8.04
C PRO A 308 -1.15 0.83 7.71
N ARG A 309 -1.09 0.26 6.50
CA ARG A 309 -2.00 -0.86 6.15
C ARG A 309 -1.70 -2.15 6.90
N LEU A 310 -0.42 -2.54 6.99
CA LEU A 310 -0.02 -3.72 7.76
C LEU A 310 -0.21 -3.47 9.26
N LEU A 311 0.05 -2.26 9.78
CA LEU A 311 -0.20 -1.96 11.19
C LEU A 311 -1.69 -1.96 11.51
N ASP A 312 -2.54 -1.44 10.62
CA ASP A 312 -3.99 -1.45 10.80
C ASP A 312 -4.53 -2.88 10.75
N MET A 313 -4.03 -3.70 9.83
CA MET A 313 -4.29 -5.13 9.81
C MET A 313 -3.83 -5.78 11.12
N LEU A 314 -2.57 -5.60 11.53
CA LEU A 314 -2.03 -6.15 12.78
C LEU A 314 -2.76 -5.62 14.03
N ARG A 315 -3.23 -4.38 14.03
CA ARG A 315 -4.04 -3.80 15.12
C ARG A 315 -5.45 -4.37 15.12
N SER A 316 -6.07 -4.54 13.96
CA SER A 316 -7.38 -5.18 13.84
C SER A 316 -7.31 -6.65 14.28
N GLU A 317 -6.26 -7.36 13.87
CA GLU A 317 -5.93 -8.71 14.34
C GLU A 317 -5.66 -8.71 15.85
N GLY A 318 -4.91 -7.73 16.36
CA GLY A 318 -4.64 -7.56 17.78
C GLY A 318 -5.91 -7.32 18.59
N LYS A 319 -6.83 -6.48 18.10
CA LYS A 319 -8.15 -6.24 18.72
C LYS A 319 -9.03 -7.49 18.67
N LEU A 320 -8.98 -8.25 17.58
CA LEU A 320 -9.71 -9.51 17.44
C LEU A 320 -9.16 -10.54 18.42
N ILE A 321 -7.84 -10.70 18.51
CA ILE A 321 -7.19 -11.59 19.46
C ILE A 321 -7.50 -11.16 20.91
N ASP A 322 -7.45 -9.87 21.22
CA ASP A 322 -7.83 -9.34 22.55
C ASP A 322 -9.31 -9.59 22.86
N GLY A 323 -10.19 -9.42 21.87
CA GLY A 323 -11.62 -9.75 21.98
C GLY A 323 -11.85 -11.25 22.24
N LEU A 324 -11.18 -12.13 21.51
CA LEU A 324 -11.28 -13.58 21.71
C LEU A 324 -10.70 -14.00 23.08
N ARG A 325 -9.63 -13.35 23.55
CA ARG A 325 -9.09 -13.56 24.91
C ARG A 325 -10.07 -13.15 26.00
N LYS A 326 -10.80 -12.03 25.82
CA LYS A 326 -11.88 -11.61 26.74
C LYS A 326 -13.02 -12.63 26.81
N LEU A 327 -13.21 -13.44 25.77
CA LEU A 327 -14.16 -14.55 25.73
C LEU A 327 -13.57 -15.87 26.27
N ASN A 328 -12.43 -15.82 26.98
CA ASN A 328 -11.71 -16.99 27.51
C ASN A 328 -11.25 -18.02 26.46
N LEU A 329 -11.16 -17.62 25.18
CA LEU A 329 -10.59 -18.46 24.12
C LEU A 329 -9.07 -18.35 24.16
N ASN A 330 -8.42 -19.29 24.83
CA ASN A 330 -6.97 -19.31 25.02
C ASN A 330 -6.28 -20.47 24.27
N GLY A 331 -4.99 -20.30 24.01
CA GLY A 331 -4.10 -21.34 23.48
C GLY A 331 -4.56 -21.94 22.13
N ASN A 332 -4.72 -23.26 22.10
CA ASN A 332 -5.06 -24.01 20.89
C ASN A 332 -6.45 -23.67 20.33
N ASN A 333 -7.38 -23.25 21.18
CA ASN A 333 -8.73 -22.88 20.75
C ASN A 333 -8.73 -21.54 20.00
N LEU A 334 -7.89 -20.60 20.41
CA LEU A 334 -7.67 -19.34 19.70
C LEU A 334 -7.09 -19.59 18.30
N GLN A 335 -6.08 -20.47 18.22
CA GLN A 335 -5.50 -20.85 16.94
C GLN A 335 -6.56 -21.49 16.04
N LYS A 336 -7.31 -22.49 16.53
CA LYS A 336 -8.40 -23.11 15.76
C LYS A 336 -9.45 -22.10 15.30
N ALA A 337 -9.83 -21.15 16.16
CA ALA A 337 -10.79 -20.10 15.82
C ALA A 337 -10.27 -19.18 14.70
N MET A 338 -8.99 -18.80 14.74
CA MET A 338 -8.37 -18.01 13.67
C MET A 338 -8.21 -18.80 12.36
N LYS A 339 -8.16 -20.15 12.42
CA LYS A 339 -8.11 -21.01 11.22
C LYS A 339 -9.47 -21.23 10.56
N LEU A 340 -10.57 -20.85 11.21
CA LEU A 340 -11.89 -20.94 10.60
C LEU A 340 -11.98 -19.89 9.50
N ASN A 341 -11.86 -20.36 8.26
CA ASN A 341 -11.98 -19.52 7.07
C ASN A 341 -13.45 -19.10 6.92
N VAL A 342 -13.82 -17.97 7.53
CA VAL A 342 -15.10 -17.31 7.30
C VAL A 342 -14.98 -16.46 6.03
N ASN A 343 -14.69 -17.10 4.89
CA ASN A 343 -14.72 -16.40 3.62
C ASN A 343 -16.04 -16.74 2.89
N PRO A 344 -17.07 -15.88 2.99
CA PRO A 344 -18.32 -16.06 2.25
C PRO A 344 -18.17 -15.72 0.77
N GLU A 345 -17.04 -15.19 0.30
CA GLU A 345 -16.88 -14.72 -1.09
C GLU A 345 -17.02 -15.82 -2.16
N LEU A 346 -16.89 -17.10 -1.78
CA LEU A 346 -17.16 -18.22 -2.69
C LEU A 346 -18.65 -18.51 -2.91
N SER A 347 -19.54 -17.84 -2.16
CA SER A 347 -21.01 -18.01 -2.24
C SER A 347 -21.71 -16.90 -3.02
N ASP A 348 -21.05 -15.80 -3.40
CA ASP A 348 -21.75 -14.58 -3.84
C ASP A 348 -22.08 -14.54 -5.36
N LYS A 349 -22.54 -15.66 -5.90
CA LYS A 349 -23.54 -15.60 -6.97
C LYS A 349 -24.88 -15.89 -6.30
N GLN A 350 -25.43 -14.88 -5.63
CA GLN A 350 -26.83 -14.93 -5.22
C GLN A 350 -27.67 -15.06 -6.49
N ILE A 351 -28.26 -16.24 -6.68
CA ILE A 351 -29.14 -16.51 -7.82
C ILE A 351 -30.48 -15.85 -7.48
N LEU A 352 -30.79 -14.76 -8.18
CA LEU A 352 -32.08 -14.10 -8.08
C LEU A 352 -33.11 -14.89 -8.91
N ASP A 353 -34.23 -15.28 -8.29
CA ASP A 353 -35.36 -15.84 -9.01
C ASP A 353 -36.12 -14.72 -9.72
N ILE A 354 -36.16 -14.77 -11.05
CA ILE A 354 -36.79 -13.75 -11.91
C ILE A 354 -38.14 -14.24 -12.47
N ARG A 355 -38.72 -15.33 -11.99
CA ARG A 355 -39.96 -15.90 -12.54
C ARG A 355 -41.17 -15.17 -11.96
N ASP A 356 -41.57 -14.08 -12.60
CA ASP A 356 -42.76 -13.30 -12.22
C ASP A 356 -43.72 -13.13 -13.41
N PRO A 357 -45.05 -13.24 -13.21
CA PRO A 357 -46.04 -13.06 -14.28
C PRO A 357 -46.08 -11.62 -14.84
N SER A 358 -45.50 -10.65 -14.14
CA SER A 358 -45.47 -9.24 -14.57
C SER A 358 -44.45 -8.98 -15.69
N ILE A 359 -43.61 -9.95 -16.03
CA ILE A 359 -42.58 -9.80 -17.05
C ILE A 359 -43.19 -10.01 -18.44
N ILE A 360 -43.04 -9.01 -19.29
CA ILE A 360 -43.45 -9.05 -20.69
C ILE A 360 -42.24 -9.45 -21.53
N TRP A 361 -42.30 -10.63 -22.15
CA TRP A 361 -41.23 -11.15 -23.00
C TRP A 361 -41.35 -10.64 -24.43
N VAL A 362 -40.24 -10.15 -24.99
CA VAL A 362 -40.18 -9.62 -26.36
C VAL A 362 -40.01 -10.74 -27.40
N ASN A 363 -39.29 -11.80 -27.05
CA ASN A 363 -39.06 -12.98 -27.89
C ASN A 363 -39.22 -14.28 -27.10
N ASP A 364 -39.40 -15.38 -27.84
CA ASP A 364 -39.33 -16.74 -27.33
C ASP A 364 -38.51 -17.61 -28.29
N ILE A 365 -37.32 -18.01 -27.85
CA ILE A 365 -36.36 -18.76 -28.67
C ILE A 365 -36.90 -20.15 -29.06
N GLU A 366 -37.80 -20.73 -28.26
CA GLU A 366 -38.35 -22.06 -28.53
C GLU A 366 -39.51 -22.02 -29.54
N SER A 367 -40.29 -20.95 -29.50
CA SER A 367 -41.58 -20.84 -30.19
C SER A 367 -41.53 -19.99 -31.46
N ASP A 368 -40.74 -18.92 -31.50
CA ASP A 368 -40.78 -17.95 -32.59
C ASP A 368 -40.21 -18.53 -33.90
N GLU A 369 -40.85 -18.19 -35.03
CA GLU A 369 -40.45 -18.67 -36.37
C GLU A 369 -39.01 -18.27 -36.73
N LYS A 370 -38.57 -17.10 -36.24
CA LYS A 370 -37.25 -16.54 -36.45
C LYS A 370 -36.12 -17.50 -36.04
N TYR A 371 -36.32 -18.28 -34.98
CA TYR A 371 -35.32 -19.19 -34.43
C TYR A 371 -35.49 -20.64 -34.92
N ARG A 372 -36.45 -20.93 -35.80
CA ARG A 372 -36.77 -22.29 -36.28
C ARG A 372 -35.58 -23.00 -36.94
N ARG A 373 -34.65 -22.23 -37.52
CA ARG A 373 -33.43 -22.74 -38.16
C ARG A 373 -32.39 -23.26 -37.16
N TRP A 374 -32.52 -22.93 -35.88
CA TRP A 374 -31.52 -23.29 -34.88
C TRP A 374 -31.69 -24.75 -34.39
N PRO A 375 -30.59 -25.44 -34.08
CA PRO A 375 -30.65 -26.80 -33.55
C PRO A 375 -31.32 -26.80 -32.17
N GLY A 376 -32.24 -27.74 -31.94
CA GLY A 376 -32.88 -27.93 -30.63
C GLY A 376 -32.11 -28.84 -29.66
N ASN A 377 -30.96 -29.36 -30.08
CA ASN A 377 -30.18 -30.31 -29.28
C ASN A 377 -29.18 -29.59 -28.38
N LEU A 378 -29.22 -29.89 -27.08
CA LEU A 378 -28.30 -29.34 -26.07
C LEU A 378 -26.86 -29.83 -26.24
N HIS A 379 -26.63 -30.95 -26.95
CA HIS A 379 -25.27 -31.43 -27.23
C HIS A 379 -24.45 -30.43 -28.08
N GLU A 380 -25.09 -29.47 -28.73
CA GLU A 380 -24.41 -28.40 -29.47
C GLU A 380 -23.54 -27.52 -28.55
N LEU A 381 -23.88 -27.43 -27.25
CA LEU A 381 -23.10 -26.69 -26.26
C LEU A 381 -21.75 -27.33 -25.94
N LEU A 382 -21.66 -28.66 -26.12
CA LEU A 382 -20.44 -29.43 -25.83
C LEU A 382 -19.43 -29.35 -26.99
N ARG A 383 -19.82 -28.80 -28.14
CA ARG A 383 -18.93 -28.66 -29.30
C ARG A 383 -17.91 -27.53 -29.06
N PRO A 384 -16.61 -27.75 -29.33
CA PRO A 384 -15.57 -26.73 -29.16
C PRO A 384 -15.91 -25.41 -29.88
N ALA A 385 -15.89 -24.30 -29.14
CA ALA A 385 -16.18 -22.95 -29.62
C ALA A 385 -14.98 -22.04 -29.38
N PHE A 386 -14.87 -20.97 -30.17
CA PHE A 386 -13.99 -19.87 -29.78
C PHE A 386 -14.50 -19.23 -28.48
N PRO A 387 -13.62 -18.98 -27.50
CA PRO A 387 -14.00 -18.38 -26.22
C PRO A 387 -14.72 -17.04 -26.44
N GLY A 388 -15.81 -16.82 -25.72
CA GLY A 388 -16.64 -15.60 -25.82
C GLY A 388 -17.80 -15.67 -26.82
N THR A 389 -17.93 -16.73 -27.63
CA THR A 389 -19.04 -16.88 -28.57
C THR A 389 -20.24 -17.60 -27.93
N LEU A 390 -21.42 -16.97 -27.90
CA LEU A 390 -22.66 -17.62 -27.47
C LEU A 390 -23.18 -18.58 -28.55
N ARG A 391 -23.55 -19.80 -28.14
CA ARG A 391 -24.08 -20.82 -29.06
C ARG A 391 -25.56 -20.58 -29.34
N ARG A 392 -25.92 -20.64 -30.62
CA ARG A 392 -27.31 -20.57 -31.11
C ARG A 392 -27.97 -21.93 -30.96
N VAL A 393 -28.74 -22.12 -29.90
CA VAL A 393 -29.54 -23.31 -29.63
C VAL A 393 -30.99 -22.88 -29.47
N ARG A 394 -31.93 -23.60 -30.05
CA ARG A 394 -33.37 -23.29 -30.00
C ARG A 394 -33.97 -23.65 -28.62
N LYS A 395 -33.43 -23.06 -27.56
CA LYS A 395 -33.76 -23.28 -26.14
C LYS A 395 -33.65 -21.99 -25.34
N ASN A 396 -34.60 -21.76 -24.44
CA ASN A 396 -34.63 -20.61 -23.53
C ASN A 396 -33.66 -20.84 -22.37
N MET A 397 -32.38 -20.48 -22.57
CA MET A 397 -31.31 -20.74 -21.60
C MET A 397 -30.81 -19.48 -20.88
N PHE A 398 -30.77 -18.37 -21.60
CA PHE A 398 -30.28 -17.09 -21.11
C PHE A 398 -31.45 -16.11 -21.09
N HIS A 399 -31.70 -15.51 -19.93
CA HIS A 399 -32.78 -14.57 -19.72
C HIS A 399 -32.19 -13.20 -19.35
N LEU A 400 -32.63 -12.15 -20.04
CA LEU A 400 -32.27 -10.76 -19.76
C LEU A 400 -33.54 -9.95 -19.53
N VAL A 401 -33.77 -9.58 -18.28
CA VAL A 401 -34.96 -8.79 -17.88
C VAL A 401 -34.53 -7.35 -17.65
N PHE A 402 -35.11 -6.44 -18.42
CA PHE A 402 -34.95 -5.00 -18.21
C PHE A 402 -36.06 -4.49 -17.30
N VAL A 403 -35.69 -3.90 -16.15
CA VAL A 403 -36.63 -3.17 -15.30
C VAL A 403 -36.56 -1.70 -15.71
N VAL A 404 -37.66 -1.19 -16.25
CA VAL A 404 -37.72 0.15 -16.84
C VAL A 404 -38.75 1.03 -16.15
N ASP A 405 -38.37 2.29 -15.91
CA ASP A 405 -39.30 3.35 -15.49
C ASP A 405 -39.63 4.20 -16.72
N PRO A 406 -40.90 4.23 -17.19
CA PRO A 406 -41.29 4.97 -18.38
C PRO A 406 -41.19 6.49 -18.23
N THR A 407 -40.99 7.01 -17.02
CA THR A 407 -40.87 8.46 -16.77
C THR A 407 -39.44 8.98 -16.96
N HIS A 408 -38.44 8.10 -16.97
CA HIS A 408 -37.03 8.50 -17.06
C HIS A 408 -36.52 8.52 -18.50
N ALA A 409 -35.76 9.55 -18.88
CA ALA A 409 -35.26 9.72 -20.25
C ALA A 409 -34.26 8.62 -20.69
N ASP A 410 -33.59 7.98 -19.73
CA ASP A 410 -32.59 6.94 -20.00
C ASP A 410 -33.17 5.63 -20.53
N ILE A 411 -34.50 5.46 -20.51
CA ILE A 411 -35.17 4.26 -21.03
C ILE A 411 -34.83 3.99 -22.49
N LYS A 412 -34.60 5.05 -23.29
CA LYS A 412 -34.28 4.93 -24.70
C LYS A 412 -33.04 4.05 -24.93
N TYR A 413 -31.99 4.21 -24.13
CA TYR A 413 -30.77 3.42 -24.27
C TYR A 413 -30.99 1.92 -23.99
N LEU A 414 -31.86 1.60 -23.03
CA LEU A 414 -32.18 0.20 -22.71
C LEU A 414 -33.01 -0.45 -23.80
N VAL A 415 -33.97 0.28 -24.37
CA VAL A 415 -34.80 -0.19 -25.48
C VAL A 415 -33.95 -0.35 -26.75
N ASP A 416 -33.10 0.63 -27.08
CA ASP A 416 -32.18 0.56 -28.22
C ASP A 416 -31.24 -0.66 -28.07
N ALA A 417 -30.74 -0.94 -26.86
CA ALA A 417 -29.93 -2.13 -26.60
C ALA A 417 -30.71 -3.43 -26.79
N ALA A 418 -31.94 -3.51 -26.28
CA ALA A 418 -32.81 -4.68 -26.47
C ALA A 418 -33.11 -4.94 -27.95
N GLU A 419 -33.36 -3.88 -28.73
CA GLU A 419 -33.55 -3.96 -30.18
C GLU A 419 -32.30 -4.51 -30.88
N ILE A 420 -31.11 -4.05 -30.51
CA ILE A 420 -29.84 -4.57 -31.06
C ILE A 420 -29.69 -6.07 -30.78
N PHE A 421 -30.00 -6.53 -29.57
CA PHE A 421 -29.93 -7.96 -29.24
C PHE A 421 -30.92 -8.79 -30.06
N TRP A 422 -32.15 -8.29 -30.18
CA TRP A 422 -33.19 -8.95 -30.94
C TRP A 422 -32.88 -8.99 -32.45
N ALA A 423 -32.39 -7.89 -33.02
CA ALA A 423 -32.07 -7.75 -34.44
C ALA A 423 -30.88 -8.63 -34.85
N ASN A 424 -29.89 -8.83 -33.98
CA ASN A 424 -28.66 -9.61 -34.28
C ASN A 424 -28.76 -11.12 -33.97
N ASP A 425 -29.97 -11.63 -33.69
CA ASP A 425 -30.22 -13.04 -33.41
C ASP A 425 -29.33 -13.59 -32.28
N VAL A 426 -29.16 -12.78 -31.23
CA VAL A 426 -28.41 -13.19 -30.04
C VAL A 426 -29.24 -14.24 -29.28
N PRO A 427 -28.65 -15.35 -28.81
CA PRO A 427 -29.38 -16.43 -28.15
C PRO A 427 -29.73 -16.08 -26.69
N VAL A 428 -30.43 -14.96 -26.49
CA VAL A 428 -30.91 -14.46 -25.20
C VAL A 428 -32.40 -14.11 -25.33
N ARG A 429 -33.17 -14.45 -24.30
CA ARG A 429 -34.59 -14.14 -24.18
C ARG A 429 -34.81 -12.93 -23.28
#